data_AF-A0AAN7UG50-F1
#
_entry.id   AF-A0AAN7UG50-F1
#
_cell.length_a   1.000
_cell.length_b   1.000
_cell.length_c   1.000
_cell.angle_alpha   90.00
_cell.angle_beta   90.00
_cell.angle_gamma   90.00
#
_symmetry.space_group_name_H-M   'P 1'
#
loop_
_entity.id
_entity.type
_entity.pdbx_description
1 polymer ?
#
loop_
_entity_poly.entity_id
_entity_poly.type
_entity_poly.pdbx_seq_one_letter_code
_entity_poly.pdbx_strand_id
1 'polypeptide(L)'
;MLPPLTHAVALLQSTALVAVSCTNGFKPIAAPEHVTAGNPGWNLGNTLDTIPNEGSWNNAPMQAEIFVDIGAEGFKSVRIPVTAIYADHYVSSSPDWKINPKWLRRVSDVIEAAVDAGLYALTNIDGTLDYQLSSVAFELINEPPIETAEQLAELNKVNGLFLKALKVSGGFNSKRVVALVGGASDSIKTSQWLRQPLSFAVSLLFAIRLHIQRLADIASIESDLENIRGNFTDVPLLIREFDASPSNTEPAARRKYMDVVVQKATELDTAVSAWDNGQWKDPQSLGILLSAAAVTRLLDQTIYMALNGDTLESVTIEDGSELSASTDYTIIGVTGQQSESNDLFSAGATAGVKIVQWDVPVLGSTFPTAVPSADLHIPITWAGLNQVAAVRMFRNQHLGPLQASYGTWSGQWNWDASGVILTAATVDAVIAAGIPTAFTFDFFPGVLGNSVNYTLRV
;
A
#
# COMPACT_ATOMS: atom_id res chain seq x y z
N MET A 1 24.91 -48.66 47.08
CA MET A 1 24.47 -47.67 48.09
C MET A 1 25.18 -46.36 47.78
N LEU A 2 24.39 -45.31 47.52
CA LEU A 2 24.67 -43.90 47.17
C LEU A 2 26.13 -43.45 46.88
N PRO A 3 26.41 -42.88 45.68
CA PRO A 3 27.61 -42.09 45.43
C PRO A 3 27.43 -40.60 45.85
N PRO A 4 28.52 -39.83 45.98
CA PRO A 4 28.60 -38.57 46.71
C PRO A 4 28.23 -37.33 45.87
N LEU A 5 27.93 -36.25 46.59
CA LEU A 5 27.70 -34.88 46.13
C LEU A 5 28.84 -34.35 45.25
N THR A 6 28.56 -34.15 43.96
CA THR A 6 29.32 -33.26 43.07
C THR A 6 28.57 -31.93 42.94
N HIS A 7 29.19 -30.85 43.41
CA HIS A 7 28.74 -29.49 43.16
C HIS A 7 28.95 -29.17 41.68
N ALA A 8 27.88 -29.17 40.89
CA ALA A 8 27.89 -28.58 39.56
C ALA A 8 27.43 -27.12 39.67
N VAL A 9 28.36 -26.21 39.42
CA VAL A 9 28.10 -24.78 39.22
C VAL A 9 27.23 -24.63 37.98
N ALA A 10 26.00 -24.16 38.15
CA ALA A 10 25.15 -23.77 37.03
C ALA A 10 25.67 -22.45 36.45
N LEU A 11 26.33 -22.51 35.29
CA LEU A 11 26.47 -21.34 34.44
C LEU A 11 25.07 -20.95 33.95
N LEU A 12 24.57 -19.81 34.43
CA LEU A 12 23.51 -19.07 33.75
C LEU A 12 24.04 -18.60 32.40
N GLN A 13 23.85 -19.42 31.36
CA GLN A 13 23.98 -18.96 29.99
C GLN A 13 22.79 -18.06 29.69
N SER A 14 23.04 -16.74 29.77
CA SER A 14 22.25 -15.73 29.09
C SER A 14 21.99 -16.20 27.66
N THR A 15 20.72 -16.47 27.33
CA THR A 15 20.28 -16.49 25.94
C THR A 15 20.42 -15.07 25.42
N ALA A 16 21.59 -14.74 24.88
CA ALA A 16 21.76 -13.57 24.05
C ALA A 16 20.76 -13.70 22.91
N LEU A 17 19.78 -12.78 22.84
CA LEU A 17 19.08 -12.52 21.58
C LEU A 17 20.17 -12.11 20.58
N VAL A 18 20.54 -13.04 19.71
CA VAL A 18 21.34 -12.71 18.54
C VAL A 18 20.43 -11.89 17.65
N ALA A 19 20.58 -10.57 17.71
CA ALA A 19 20.04 -9.69 16.69
C ALA A 19 20.74 -10.04 15.38
N VAL A 20 20.07 -10.82 14.54
CA VAL A 20 20.49 -11.05 13.16
C VAL A 20 20.41 -9.69 12.46
N SER A 21 21.56 -9.11 12.13
CA SER A 21 21.63 -7.90 11.31
C SER A 21 21.40 -8.30 9.85
N CYS A 22 20.15 -8.28 9.41
CA CYS A 22 19.78 -8.39 8.01
C CYS A 22 20.18 -7.10 7.26
N THR A 23 21.16 -7.18 6.36
CA THR A 23 21.68 -6.04 5.57
C THR A 23 21.02 -5.87 4.19
N ASN A 24 19.96 -6.60 3.89
CA ASN A 24 19.12 -6.36 2.71
C ASN A 24 17.84 -5.59 3.13
N GLY A 25 17.45 -4.63 2.30
CA GLY A 25 16.84 -3.38 2.75
C GLY A 25 15.34 -3.43 3.07
N PHE A 26 14.99 -3.43 4.36
CA PHE A 26 13.70 -2.92 4.78
C PHE A 26 13.65 -1.41 4.56
N LYS A 27 12.80 -0.97 3.63
CA LYS A 27 12.48 0.43 3.43
C LYS A 27 11.15 0.72 4.13
N PRO A 28 11.13 1.48 5.24
CA PRO A 28 9.88 1.85 5.89
C PRO A 28 8.92 2.50 4.88
N ILE A 29 7.67 2.05 4.89
CA ILE A 29 6.58 2.62 4.10
C ILE A 29 5.69 3.40 5.06
N ALA A 30 5.26 4.59 4.67
CA ALA A 30 4.35 5.37 5.50
C ALA A 30 2.97 4.71 5.55
N ALA A 31 2.23 4.91 6.65
CA ALA A 31 0.88 4.38 6.80
C ALA A 31 -0.04 4.62 5.60
N PRO A 32 -0.18 5.88 5.13
CA PRO A 32 -1.12 6.18 4.07
C PRO A 32 -0.65 5.57 2.75
N GLU A 33 0.67 5.48 2.53
CA GLU A 33 1.27 4.87 1.34
C GLU A 33 1.00 3.36 1.32
N HIS A 34 1.18 2.66 2.45
CA HIS A 34 0.89 1.21 2.55
C HIS A 34 -0.59 0.91 2.30
N VAL A 35 -1.49 1.66 2.95
CA VAL A 35 -2.95 1.49 2.78
C VAL A 35 -3.40 1.84 1.36
N THR A 36 -2.88 2.92 0.77
CA THR A 36 -3.19 3.30 -0.62
C THR A 36 -2.67 2.27 -1.61
N ALA A 37 -1.43 1.80 -1.45
CA ALA A 37 -0.81 0.83 -2.34
C ALA A 37 -1.50 -0.54 -2.27
N GLY A 38 -2.02 -0.92 -1.11
CA GLY A 38 -2.76 -2.16 -0.90
C GLY A 38 -4.24 -2.14 -1.31
N ASN A 39 -4.80 -1.01 -1.78
CA ASN A 39 -6.22 -0.91 -2.11
C ASN A 39 -6.52 -1.27 -3.59
N PRO A 40 -7.49 -2.15 -3.91
CA PRO A 40 -8.35 -2.90 -2.97
C PRO A 40 -7.70 -4.19 -2.45
N GLY A 41 -8.20 -4.66 -1.31
CA GLY A 41 -7.78 -5.90 -0.67
C GLY A 41 -8.79 -7.04 -0.72
N TRP A 42 -8.33 -8.24 -0.41
CA TRP A 42 -9.12 -9.47 -0.31
C TRP A 42 -8.80 -10.21 0.99
N ASN A 43 -9.78 -10.84 1.65
CA ASN A 43 -9.53 -11.66 2.84
C ASN A 43 -9.41 -13.13 2.46
N LEU A 44 -8.34 -13.78 2.93
CA LEU A 44 -8.19 -15.23 2.92
C LEU A 44 -8.99 -15.84 4.09
N GLY A 45 -10.31 -15.75 4.03
CA GLY A 45 -11.19 -16.24 5.08
C GLY A 45 -11.31 -17.76 5.11
N ASN A 46 -11.72 -18.31 6.25
CA ASN A 46 -11.92 -19.74 6.48
C ASN A 46 -10.73 -20.61 6.04
N THR A 47 -9.50 -20.12 6.26
CA THR A 47 -8.24 -20.79 5.93
C THR A 47 -7.39 -20.97 7.19
N LEU A 48 -6.51 -20.02 7.53
CA LEU A 48 -5.66 -20.09 8.74
C LEU A 48 -6.40 -19.66 10.01
N ASP A 49 -7.59 -19.10 9.86
CA ASP A 49 -8.51 -18.70 10.92
C ASP A 49 -9.45 -19.83 11.37
N THR A 50 -9.37 -20.99 10.72
CA THR A 50 -10.19 -22.17 11.04
C THR A 50 -9.74 -22.87 12.32
N ILE A 51 -10.65 -23.67 12.89
CA ILE A 51 -10.41 -24.47 14.10
C ILE A 51 -10.74 -25.93 13.77
N PRO A 52 -9.89 -26.91 14.15
CA PRO A 52 -8.63 -26.75 14.89
C PRO A 52 -7.38 -26.40 14.05
N ASN A 53 -7.40 -26.60 12.74
CA ASN A 53 -6.24 -26.35 11.86
C ASN A 53 -6.70 -25.88 10.48
N GLU A 54 -5.78 -25.28 9.71
CA GLU A 54 -5.98 -25.03 8.28
C GLU A 54 -6.56 -26.27 7.56
N GLY A 55 -7.65 -26.07 6.81
CA GLY A 55 -8.37 -27.17 6.16
C GLY A 55 -9.53 -27.76 6.96
N SER A 56 -9.80 -27.29 8.19
CA SER A 56 -10.82 -27.89 9.06
C SER A 56 -12.25 -27.46 8.74
N TRP A 57 -12.44 -26.33 8.06
CA TRP A 57 -13.75 -25.86 7.63
C TRP A 57 -13.96 -26.18 6.14
N ASN A 58 -14.44 -25.24 5.33
CA ASN A 58 -14.86 -25.50 3.96
C ASN A 58 -13.76 -25.36 2.91
N ASN A 59 -12.60 -24.80 3.25
CA ASN A 59 -11.50 -24.59 2.31
C ASN A 59 -10.41 -25.63 2.52
N ALA A 60 -9.74 -26.04 1.45
CA ALA A 60 -8.51 -26.80 1.53
C ALA A 60 -7.36 -25.90 2.01
N PRO A 61 -6.21 -26.46 2.47
CA PRO A 61 -5.02 -25.68 2.75
C PRO A 61 -4.61 -24.81 1.56
N MET A 62 -4.22 -23.57 1.87
CA MET A 62 -3.85 -22.55 0.91
C MET A 62 -2.73 -23.02 -0.02
N GLN A 63 -2.88 -22.73 -1.32
CA GLN A 63 -1.89 -22.96 -2.37
C GLN A 63 -1.40 -21.62 -2.93
N ALA A 64 -0.10 -21.44 -3.13
CA ALA A 64 0.53 -20.17 -3.50
C ALA A 64 -0.05 -19.55 -4.78
N GLU A 65 -0.47 -20.39 -5.73
CA GLU A 65 -1.07 -20.00 -7.00
C GLU A 65 -2.33 -19.16 -6.83
N ILE A 66 -3.07 -19.34 -5.73
CA ILE A 66 -4.26 -18.54 -5.41
C ILE A 66 -3.89 -17.05 -5.33
N PHE A 67 -2.73 -16.68 -4.80
CA PHE A 67 -2.33 -15.27 -4.74
C PHE A 67 -1.93 -14.70 -6.09
N VAL A 68 -1.40 -15.53 -6.99
CA VAL A 68 -1.15 -15.12 -8.37
C VAL A 68 -2.47 -14.82 -9.08
N ASP A 69 -3.47 -15.69 -8.90
CA ASP A 69 -4.80 -15.50 -9.48
C ASP A 69 -5.48 -14.26 -8.89
N ILE A 70 -5.48 -14.09 -7.57
CA ILE A 70 -6.06 -12.92 -6.89
C ILE A 70 -5.38 -11.60 -7.31
N GLY A 71 -4.06 -11.60 -7.47
CA GLY A 71 -3.33 -10.45 -8.01
C GLY A 71 -3.69 -10.16 -9.47
N ALA A 72 -3.87 -11.19 -10.30
CA ALA A 72 -4.28 -11.07 -11.69
C ALA A 72 -5.73 -10.55 -11.85
N GLU A 73 -6.61 -10.86 -10.90
CA GLU A 73 -7.95 -10.28 -10.81
C GLU A 73 -7.93 -8.79 -10.43
N GLY A 74 -6.81 -8.26 -9.92
CA GLY A 74 -6.61 -6.83 -9.67
C GLY A 74 -6.63 -6.41 -8.20
N PHE A 75 -6.67 -7.37 -7.27
CA PHE A 75 -6.43 -7.07 -5.85
C PHE A 75 -4.96 -6.72 -5.62
N LYS A 76 -4.70 -5.78 -4.72
CA LYS A 76 -3.34 -5.32 -4.39
C LYS A 76 -2.87 -5.73 -3.00
N SER A 77 -3.80 -6.18 -2.16
CA SER A 77 -3.48 -6.71 -0.84
C SER A 77 -4.31 -7.93 -0.47
N VAL A 78 -3.78 -8.71 0.46
CA VAL A 78 -4.49 -9.77 1.15
C VAL A 78 -4.46 -9.56 2.65
N ARG A 79 -5.62 -9.74 3.29
CA ARG A 79 -5.70 -9.98 4.72
C ARG A 79 -5.68 -11.48 5.01
N ILE A 80 -4.76 -11.89 5.87
CA ILE A 80 -4.53 -13.26 6.30
C ILE A 80 -4.93 -13.36 7.78
N PRO A 81 -6.21 -13.65 8.09
CA PRO A 81 -6.64 -13.89 9.45
C PRO A 81 -6.08 -15.23 9.93
N VAL A 82 -5.45 -15.23 11.10
CA VAL A 82 -4.88 -16.44 11.69
C VAL A 82 -5.46 -16.66 13.07
N THR A 83 -5.88 -17.89 13.33
CA THR A 83 -6.36 -18.31 14.63
C THR A 83 -5.25 -19.06 15.34
N ALA A 84 -4.53 -18.39 16.24
CA ALA A 84 -3.50 -19.01 17.07
C ALA A 84 -3.93 -19.20 18.54
N ILE A 85 -5.06 -18.60 18.94
CA ILE A 85 -5.45 -18.42 20.35
C ILE A 85 -6.40 -19.52 20.86
N TYR A 86 -6.98 -20.35 19.99
CA TYR A 86 -7.64 -21.57 20.45
C TYR A 86 -6.60 -22.67 20.71
N ALA A 87 -6.83 -23.46 21.76
CA ALA A 87 -5.86 -24.29 22.48
C ALA A 87 -5.01 -25.27 21.64
N ASP A 88 -5.30 -25.43 20.36
CA ASP A 88 -4.74 -26.46 19.49
C ASP A 88 -3.33 -26.15 18.96
N HIS A 89 -2.89 -24.88 19.02
CA HIS A 89 -1.57 -24.46 18.54
C HIS A 89 -0.58 -24.08 19.63
N TYR A 90 -0.97 -24.10 20.91
CA TYR A 90 -0.02 -23.94 22.01
C TYR A 90 0.65 -25.29 22.33
N VAL A 91 1.97 -25.30 22.40
CA VAL A 91 2.78 -26.46 22.83
C VAL A 91 3.23 -26.36 24.28
N SER A 92 2.94 -25.24 24.96
CA SER A 92 3.10 -25.10 26.40
C SER A 92 2.00 -24.23 27.02
N SER A 93 1.78 -24.40 28.32
CA SER A 93 0.86 -23.57 29.10
C SER A 93 1.57 -22.36 29.71
N SER A 94 0.84 -21.61 30.53
CA SER A 94 1.38 -20.61 31.45
C SER A 94 2.63 -21.12 32.19
N PRO A 95 3.67 -20.29 32.36
CA PRO A 95 3.75 -18.88 31.94
C PRO A 95 4.24 -18.67 30.49
N ASP A 96 4.69 -19.73 29.82
CA ASP A 96 5.48 -19.62 28.59
C ASP A 96 4.64 -19.44 27.32
N TRP A 97 3.45 -20.06 27.26
CA TRP A 97 2.51 -19.97 26.13
C TRP A 97 3.16 -20.12 24.74
N LYS A 98 4.07 -21.10 24.58
CA LYS A 98 4.79 -21.32 23.33
C LYS A 98 3.82 -21.81 22.26
N ILE A 99 3.88 -21.19 21.08
CA ILE A 99 3.12 -21.63 19.91
C ILE A 99 3.92 -22.70 19.17
N ASN A 100 3.22 -23.65 18.56
CA ASN A 100 3.80 -24.70 17.74
C ASN A 100 4.66 -24.08 16.63
N PRO A 101 5.99 -24.30 16.60
CA PRO A 101 6.87 -23.70 15.61
C PRO A 101 6.56 -24.15 14.18
N LYS A 102 5.97 -25.34 13.99
CA LYS A 102 5.52 -25.79 12.66
C LYS A 102 4.32 -24.98 12.16
N TRP A 103 3.41 -24.62 13.07
CA TRP A 103 2.27 -23.77 12.74
C TRP A 103 2.74 -22.36 12.39
N LEU A 104 3.63 -21.80 13.20
CA LEU A 104 4.26 -20.52 12.94
C LEU A 104 4.98 -20.48 11.57
N ARG A 105 5.73 -21.53 11.23
CA ARG A 105 6.34 -21.65 9.89
C ARG A 105 5.29 -21.70 8.78
N ARG A 106 4.19 -22.45 8.96
CA ARG A 106 3.12 -22.49 7.96
C ARG A 106 2.47 -21.12 7.73
N VAL A 107 2.23 -20.36 8.79
CA VAL A 107 1.71 -18.98 8.69
C VAL A 107 2.68 -18.10 7.89
N SER A 108 3.97 -18.19 8.22
CA SER A 108 5.06 -17.51 7.52
C SER A 108 5.12 -17.87 6.02
N ASP A 109 5.01 -19.16 5.66
CA ASP A 109 5.00 -19.61 4.26
C ASP A 109 3.84 -18.99 3.46
N VAL A 110 2.65 -18.84 4.08
CA VAL A 110 1.49 -18.21 3.44
C VAL A 110 1.69 -16.69 3.28
N ILE A 111 2.27 -16.01 4.28
CA ILE A 111 2.59 -14.57 4.15
C ILE A 111 3.63 -14.34 3.06
N GLU A 112 4.66 -15.17 2.98
CA GLU A 112 5.70 -15.11 1.94
C GLU A 112 5.11 -15.29 0.55
N ALA A 113 4.26 -16.30 0.36
CA ALA A 113 3.58 -16.52 -0.92
C ALA A 113 2.77 -15.30 -1.38
N ALA A 114 2.13 -14.57 -0.46
CA ALA A 114 1.39 -13.34 -0.79
C ALA A 114 2.33 -12.24 -1.28
N VAL A 115 3.43 -12.00 -0.58
CA VAL A 115 4.38 -10.95 -0.94
C VAL A 115 5.15 -11.30 -2.21
N ASP A 116 5.49 -12.58 -2.41
CA ASP A 116 6.13 -13.07 -3.64
C ASP A 116 5.22 -12.90 -4.86
N ALA A 117 3.90 -12.98 -4.67
CA ALA A 117 2.89 -12.64 -5.69
C ALA A 117 2.71 -11.12 -5.89
N GLY A 118 3.46 -10.28 -5.16
CA GLY A 118 3.41 -8.82 -5.27
C GLY A 118 2.30 -8.17 -4.45
N LEU A 119 1.61 -8.91 -3.58
CA LEU A 119 0.55 -8.38 -2.74
C LEU A 119 1.10 -7.76 -1.44
N TYR A 120 0.44 -6.71 -0.98
CA TYR A 120 0.57 -6.25 0.41
C TYR A 120 -0.15 -7.24 1.35
N ALA A 121 0.38 -7.47 2.54
CA ALA A 121 -0.20 -8.42 3.48
C ALA A 121 -0.61 -7.73 4.79
N LEU A 122 -1.79 -8.06 5.32
CA LEU A 122 -2.24 -7.71 6.66
C LEU A 122 -2.49 -9.00 7.44
N THR A 123 -1.85 -9.19 8.60
CA THR A 123 -2.04 -10.39 9.42
C THR A 123 -2.04 -10.07 10.91
N ASN A 124 -2.69 -10.90 11.72
CA ASN A 124 -2.74 -10.72 13.17
C ASN A 124 -1.65 -11.47 13.95
N ILE A 125 -0.96 -12.42 13.32
CA ILE A 125 0.16 -13.14 13.94
C ILE A 125 1.20 -13.51 12.89
N ASP A 126 2.45 -13.66 13.33
CA ASP A 126 3.54 -14.15 12.51
C ASP A 126 4.53 -14.97 13.37
N GLY A 127 5.18 -15.94 12.74
CA GLY A 127 6.07 -16.93 13.32
C GLY A 127 7.55 -16.59 13.30
N THR A 128 8.00 -15.86 12.28
CA THR A 128 9.41 -15.54 12.07
C THR A 128 9.55 -14.09 11.62
N LEU A 129 10.03 -13.22 12.50
CA LEU A 129 10.22 -11.79 12.24
C LEU A 129 11.42 -11.47 11.32
N ASP A 130 11.83 -12.41 10.46
CA ASP A 130 12.92 -12.20 9.49
C ASP A 130 12.50 -11.33 8.30
N TYR A 131 11.24 -10.88 8.23
CA TYR A 131 10.75 -10.10 7.11
C TYR A 131 11.34 -8.69 7.05
N GLN A 132 12.30 -8.55 6.14
CA GLN A 132 12.74 -7.28 5.53
C GLN A 132 11.64 -6.62 4.68
N LEU A 133 10.45 -7.23 4.56
CA LEU A 133 9.37 -6.81 3.68
C LEU A 133 8.50 -5.77 4.38
N SER A 134 8.57 -4.53 3.90
CA SER A 134 7.77 -3.41 4.39
C SER A 134 6.30 -3.43 3.92
N SER A 135 5.97 -4.33 3.00
CA SER A 135 4.60 -4.58 2.52
C SER A 135 3.72 -5.36 3.50
N VAL A 136 4.28 -5.96 4.55
CA VAL A 136 3.53 -6.69 5.59
C VAL A 136 3.18 -5.77 6.76
N ALA A 137 1.89 -5.68 7.11
CA ALA A 137 1.34 -4.96 8.26
C ALA A 137 0.78 -5.93 9.31
N PHE A 138 0.74 -5.49 10.58
CA PHE A 138 0.23 -6.30 11.69
C PHE A 138 -1.06 -5.78 12.28
N GLU A 139 -2.02 -6.65 12.51
CA GLU A 139 -3.26 -6.40 13.24
C GLU A 139 -3.17 -6.97 14.65
N LEU A 140 -3.73 -6.30 15.66
CA LEU A 140 -3.72 -6.86 17.02
C LEU A 140 -4.61 -8.11 17.14
N ILE A 141 -5.90 -7.95 16.87
CA ILE A 141 -6.91 -8.96 17.17
C ILE A 141 -8.15 -8.77 16.30
N ASN A 142 -8.73 -9.88 15.86
CA ASN A 142 -9.99 -9.87 15.13
C ASN A 142 -11.17 -9.65 16.10
N GLU A 143 -11.99 -8.63 15.86
CA GLU A 143 -13.30 -8.40 16.48
C GLU A 143 -13.35 -8.68 17.99
N PRO A 144 -12.62 -7.89 18.80
CA PRO A 144 -12.70 -8.05 20.24
C PRO A 144 -14.16 -7.78 20.66
N PRO A 145 -14.82 -8.70 21.40
CA PRO A 145 -16.25 -8.61 21.73
C PRO A 145 -16.50 -7.56 22.81
N ILE A 146 -16.44 -6.29 22.42
CA ILE A 146 -16.47 -5.11 23.27
C ILE A 146 -17.78 -4.37 23.02
N GLU A 147 -18.55 -4.21 24.08
CA GLU A 147 -19.90 -3.63 24.06
C GLU A 147 -19.98 -2.34 24.89
N THR A 148 -19.03 -2.08 25.80
CA THR A 148 -19.06 -0.91 26.68
C THR A 148 -17.79 -0.05 26.60
N ALA A 149 -17.91 1.21 27.00
CA ALA A 149 -16.79 2.14 27.07
C ALA A 149 -15.68 1.67 28.03
N GLU A 150 -16.03 1.02 29.13
CA GLU A 150 -15.08 0.47 30.10
C GLU A 150 -14.29 -0.70 29.51
N GLN A 151 -14.97 -1.60 28.81
CA GLN A 151 -14.30 -2.69 28.09
C GLN A 151 -13.38 -2.13 27.00
N LEU A 152 -13.79 -1.06 26.32
CA LEU A 152 -12.94 -0.44 25.31
C LEU A 152 -11.77 0.34 25.91
N ALA A 153 -11.90 0.89 27.12
CA ALA A 153 -10.77 1.44 27.86
C ALA A 153 -9.71 0.37 28.18
N GLU A 154 -10.12 -0.87 28.47
CA GLU A 154 -9.18 -1.99 28.57
C GLU A 154 -8.56 -2.34 27.20
N LEU A 155 -9.33 -2.36 26.11
CA LEU A 155 -8.80 -2.58 24.77
C LEU A 155 -7.74 -1.52 24.39
N ASN A 156 -7.96 -0.25 24.74
CA ASN A 156 -6.97 0.82 24.56
C ASN A 156 -5.64 0.51 25.27
N LYS A 157 -5.69 -0.09 26.46
CA LYS A 157 -4.47 -0.55 27.17
C LYS A 157 -3.80 -1.71 26.44
N VAL A 158 -4.58 -2.68 25.94
CA VAL A 158 -4.05 -3.82 25.17
C VAL A 158 -3.39 -3.33 23.87
N ASN A 159 -4.01 -2.40 23.15
CA ASN A 159 -3.42 -1.73 21.98
C ASN A 159 -2.07 -1.08 22.35
N GLY A 160 -1.99 -0.38 23.47
CA GLY A 160 -0.73 0.21 23.96
C GLY A 160 0.35 -0.84 24.31
N LEU A 161 -0.04 -1.96 24.92
CA LEU A 161 0.87 -3.07 25.25
C LEU A 161 1.38 -3.77 23.99
N PHE A 162 0.53 -3.93 22.98
CA PHE A 162 0.91 -4.49 21.68
C PHE A 162 1.97 -3.65 20.98
N LEU A 163 1.74 -2.33 20.87
CA LEU A 163 2.71 -1.41 20.29
C LEU A 163 4.02 -1.41 21.07
N LYS A 164 3.95 -1.49 22.40
CA LYS A 164 5.15 -1.61 23.26
C LYS A 164 5.89 -2.92 23.00
N ALA A 165 5.19 -4.04 22.85
CA ALA A 165 5.80 -5.34 22.56
C ALA A 165 6.50 -5.33 21.20
N LEU A 166 5.86 -4.77 20.16
CA LEU A 166 6.49 -4.58 18.84
C LEU A 166 7.74 -3.70 18.93
N LYS A 167 7.70 -2.59 19.68
CA LYS A 167 8.88 -1.75 19.90
C LYS A 167 10.02 -2.52 20.60
N VAL A 168 9.70 -3.29 21.64
CA VAL A 168 10.68 -4.07 22.41
C VAL A 168 11.27 -5.21 21.59
N SER A 169 10.50 -5.79 20.67
CA SER A 169 11.00 -6.85 19.77
C SER A 169 12.14 -6.39 18.85
N GLY A 170 12.27 -5.08 18.64
CA GLY A 170 13.35 -4.50 17.85
C GLY A 170 13.22 -4.80 16.35
N GLY A 171 14.34 -4.71 15.62
CA GLY A 171 14.38 -4.95 14.18
C GLY A 171 13.40 -4.06 13.38
N PHE A 172 12.80 -4.64 12.34
CA PHE A 172 11.89 -3.93 11.45
C PHE A 172 10.47 -3.77 12.01
N ASN A 173 10.10 -4.50 13.05
CA ASN A 173 8.78 -4.36 13.70
C ASN A 173 8.55 -2.98 14.29
N SER A 174 9.62 -2.34 14.77
CA SER A 174 9.58 -0.95 15.24
C SER A 174 9.24 0.08 14.15
N LYS A 175 9.28 -0.33 12.88
CA LYS A 175 9.06 0.49 11.69
C LYS A 175 7.93 -0.05 10.79
N ARG A 176 7.20 -1.08 11.26
CA ARG A 176 6.13 -1.75 10.52
C ARG A 176 4.81 -0.99 10.68
N VAL A 177 3.99 -1.04 9.64
CA VAL A 177 2.61 -0.56 9.64
C VAL A 177 1.76 -1.46 10.55
N VAL A 178 0.89 -0.87 11.38
CA VAL A 178 0.07 -1.60 12.38
C VAL A 178 -1.43 -1.25 12.25
N ALA A 179 -2.32 -2.22 12.35
CA ALA A 179 -3.75 -2.04 12.43
C ALA A 179 -4.20 -2.09 13.90
N LEU A 180 -4.84 -1.02 14.38
CA LEU A 180 -5.51 -1.01 15.67
C LEU A 180 -7.00 -1.23 15.45
N VAL A 181 -7.58 -2.08 16.30
CA VAL A 181 -8.98 -2.49 16.16
C VAL A 181 -9.79 -1.85 17.29
N GLY A 182 -10.97 -1.33 16.94
CA GLY A 182 -11.96 -0.84 17.90
C GLY A 182 -12.87 -1.94 18.43
N GLY A 183 -13.86 -1.57 19.23
CA GLY A 183 -14.76 -2.56 19.83
C GLY A 183 -15.63 -3.25 18.79
N ALA A 184 -15.59 -4.58 18.74
CA ALA A 184 -16.29 -5.41 17.77
C ALA A 184 -16.00 -5.05 16.28
N SER A 185 -14.90 -4.32 16.01
CA SER A 185 -14.65 -3.68 14.71
C SER A 185 -15.80 -2.77 14.22
N ASP A 186 -16.63 -2.23 15.13
CA ASP A 186 -17.79 -1.40 14.79
C ASP A 186 -17.38 0.07 14.61
N SER A 187 -17.85 0.73 13.55
CA SER A 187 -17.49 2.13 13.25
C SER A 187 -17.89 3.10 14.36
N ILE A 188 -19.09 2.95 14.92
CA ILE A 188 -19.61 3.85 15.96
C ILE A 188 -18.83 3.70 17.26
N LYS A 189 -18.64 2.48 17.74
CA LYS A 189 -17.84 2.21 18.96
C LYS A 189 -16.40 2.68 18.79
N THR A 190 -15.83 2.48 17.60
CA THR A 190 -14.49 2.93 17.24
C THR A 190 -14.42 4.46 17.30
N SER A 191 -15.31 5.16 16.60
CA SER A 191 -15.39 6.63 16.59
C SER A 191 -15.56 7.22 17.98
N GLN A 192 -16.36 6.60 18.85
CA GLN A 192 -16.66 7.16 20.17
C GLN A 192 -15.53 6.97 21.17
N TRP A 193 -14.91 5.79 21.20
CA TRP A 193 -14.12 5.37 22.36
C TRP A 193 -12.67 5.03 22.04
N LEU A 194 -12.32 4.73 20.79
CA LEU A 194 -10.94 4.35 20.46
C LEU A 194 -10.05 5.59 20.59
N ARG A 195 -8.95 5.44 21.33
CA ARG A 195 -8.00 6.54 21.56
C ARG A 195 -6.70 6.23 20.84
N GLN A 196 -6.31 7.12 19.94
CA GLN A 196 -5.03 7.04 19.26
C GLN A 196 -3.88 7.25 20.28
N PRO A 197 -2.87 6.38 20.34
CA PRO A 197 -1.70 6.62 21.16
C PRO A 197 -0.79 7.70 20.52
N LEU A 198 -0.70 8.86 21.16
CA LEU A 198 -0.06 10.11 20.68
C LEU A 198 1.48 10.10 20.50
N SER A 199 2.18 8.95 20.47
CA SER A 199 3.67 8.95 20.56
C SER A 199 4.44 7.97 19.67
N PHE A 200 3.82 7.47 18.59
CA PHE A 200 4.50 6.56 17.67
C PHE A 200 4.17 6.93 16.21
N ALA A 201 5.10 6.63 15.29
CA ALA A 201 4.84 6.57 13.85
C ALA A 201 3.94 5.36 13.56
N VAL A 202 2.70 5.44 14.05
CA VAL A 202 1.66 4.44 13.93
C VAL A 202 0.88 4.81 12.69
N SER A 203 1.04 4.01 11.64
CA SER A 203 -0.15 3.69 10.85
C SER A 203 -1.16 3.17 11.82
N LEU A 204 -2.31 3.83 11.99
CA LEU A 204 -3.47 3.08 12.48
C LEU A 204 -4.14 2.65 11.20
N LEU A 205 -4.10 1.37 10.86
CA LEU A 205 -5.23 0.85 10.10
C LEU A 205 -6.35 0.67 11.11
N PHE A 206 -7.38 1.50 11.01
CA PHE A 206 -8.63 1.21 11.69
C PHE A 206 -9.47 0.32 10.81
N ALA A 207 -9.94 -0.78 11.38
CA ALA A 207 -10.81 -1.77 10.77
C ALA A 207 -12.27 -1.49 11.14
N ILE A 208 -13.07 -1.08 10.15
CA ILE A 208 -14.54 -1.06 10.28
C ILE A 208 -15.08 -2.32 9.61
N ARG A 209 -15.92 -3.06 10.34
CA ARG A 209 -16.79 -4.10 9.80
C ARG A 209 -18.20 -3.53 9.76
N LEU A 210 -18.68 -3.24 8.55
CA LEU A 210 -20.11 -3.05 8.30
C LEU A 210 -20.66 -4.39 7.85
N HIS A 211 -21.31 -5.11 8.77
CA HIS A 211 -22.07 -6.31 8.42
C HIS A 211 -23.47 -5.93 8.04
N ILE A 212 -23.82 -6.15 6.77
CA ILE A 212 -25.11 -5.72 6.26
C ILE A 212 -25.98 -6.88 5.85
N GLN A 213 -27.22 -6.77 6.33
CA GLN A 213 -28.26 -7.76 6.13
C GLN A 213 -29.29 -7.27 5.10
N ARG A 214 -29.44 -5.94 4.83
CA ARG A 214 -30.49 -5.39 3.94
C ARG A 214 -30.11 -4.09 3.19
N LEU A 215 -30.76 -3.83 2.05
CA LEU A 215 -30.60 -2.61 1.22
C LEU A 215 -31.00 -1.29 1.88
N ALA A 216 -31.92 -1.34 2.85
CA ALA A 216 -32.37 -0.14 3.57
C ALA A 216 -31.27 0.46 4.46
N ASP A 217 -30.19 -0.27 4.68
CA ASP A 217 -29.09 0.14 5.57
C ASP A 217 -28.09 1.08 4.86
N ILE A 218 -28.20 1.31 3.54
CA ILE A 218 -27.22 2.08 2.75
C ILE A 218 -27.01 3.50 3.28
N ALA A 219 -28.06 4.25 3.60
CA ALA A 219 -27.91 5.61 4.14
C ALA A 219 -27.23 5.61 5.53
N SER A 220 -27.42 4.55 6.31
CA SER A 220 -26.72 4.37 7.59
C SER A 220 -25.23 4.11 7.38
N ILE A 221 -24.86 3.34 6.35
CA ILE A 221 -23.45 3.11 5.99
C ILE A 221 -22.74 4.42 5.67
N GLU A 222 -23.35 5.22 4.79
CA GLU A 222 -22.73 6.47 4.35
C GLU A 222 -22.49 7.38 5.55
N SER A 223 -23.49 7.50 6.44
CA SER A 223 -23.36 8.25 7.67
C SER A 223 -22.31 7.69 8.64
N ASP A 224 -22.21 6.36 8.78
CA ASP A 224 -21.22 5.71 9.63
C ASP A 224 -19.79 5.91 9.11
N LEU A 225 -19.60 5.82 7.78
CA LEU A 225 -18.32 6.07 7.13
C LEU A 225 -17.93 7.55 7.21
N GLU A 226 -18.88 8.47 7.05
CA GLU A 226 -18.64 9.91 7.23
C GLU A 226 -18.24 10.24 8.67
N ASN A 227 -18.94 9.66 9.65
CA ASN A 227 -18.67 9.85 11.08
C ASN A 227 -17.25 9.41 11.45
N ILE A 228 -16.89 8.18 11.10
CA ILE A 228 -15.54 7.69 11.41
C ILE A 228 -14.46 8.41 10.63
N ARG A 229 -14.72 8.81 9.38
CA ARG A 229 -13.79 9.64 8.63
C ARG A 229 -13.55 10.98 9.33
N GLY A 230 -14.62 11.64 9.78
CA GLY A 230 -14.57 12.92 10.49
C GLY A 230 -13.88 12.83 11.86
N ASN A 231 -13.96 11.70 12.56
CA ASN A 231 -13.27 11.51 13.84
C ASN A 231 -11.79 11.16 13.70
N PHE A 232 -11.34 10.69 12.54
CA PHE A 232 -9.96 10.26 12.31
C PHE A 232 -9.31 10.96 11.10
N THR A 233 -9.51 12.26 10.89
CA THR A 233 -9.14 12.98 9.66
C THR A 233 -7.74 12.68 9.08
N ASP A 234 -6.72 12.54 9.91
CA ASP A 234 -5.31 12.41 9.47
C ASP A 234 -4.77 10.98 9.54
N VAL A 235 -5.66 9.99 9.65
CA VAL A 235 -5.28 8.59 9.86
C VAL A 235 -5.83 7.73 8.73
N PRO A 236 -5.02 6.88 8.07
CA PRO A 236 -5.53 6.05 6.99
C PRO A 236 -6.57 5.04 7.52
N LEU A 237 -7.68 4.86 6.80
CA LEU A 237 -8.74 3.94 7.19
C LEU A 237 -8.78 2.73 6.26
N LEU A 238 -9.19 1.59 6.80
CA LEU A 238 -9.41 0.36 6.05
C LEU A 238 -10.73 -0.29 6.51
N ILE A 239 -11.70 -0.43 5.61
CA ILE A 239 -12.80 -1.38 5.80
C ILE A 239 -12.20 -2.77 5.64
N ARG A 240 -11.76 -3.35 6.76
CA ARG A 240 -10.99 -4.59 6.79
C ARG A 240 -11.78 -5.79 6.27
N GLU A 241 -13.08 -5.78 6.51
CA GLU A 241 -13.99 -6.84 6.10
C GLU A 241 -15.36 -6.26 5.78
N PHE A 242 -15.84 -6.56 4.58
CA PHE A 242 -17.22 -6.31 4.19
C PHE A 242 -17.65 -7.35 3.15
N ASP A 243 -18.92 -7.73 3.20
CA ASP A 243 -19.58 -8.61 2.24
C ASP A 243 -21.10 -8.42 2.37
N ALA A 244 -21.84 -8.76 1.33
CA ALA A 244 -23.28 -8.96 1.37
C ALA A 244 -23.59 -10.43 1.08
N SER A 245 -24.03 -11.14 2.13
CA SER A 245 -24.13 -12.60 2.11
C SER A 245 -24.99 -13.12 0.95
N PRO A 246 -24.48 -14.04 0.11
CA PRO A 246 -25.22 -14.65 -0.97
C PRO A 246 -26.40 -15.51 -0.50
N SER A 247 -26.43 -15.95 0.76
CA SER A 247 -27.55 -16.73 1.30
C SER A 247 -28.73 -15.86 1.70
N ASN A 248 -28.50 -14.56 1.97
CA ASN A 248 -29.49 -13.69 2.61
C ASN A 248 -29.86 -12.48 1.74
N THR A 249 -29.09 -12.19 0.68
CA THR A 249 -29.27 -11.02 -0.18
C THR A 249 -29.44 -11.43 -1.64
N GLU A 250 -30.39 -10.80 -2.33
CA GLU A 250 -30.60 -11.05 -3.76
C GLU A 250 -29.49 -10.38 -4.61
N PRO A 251 -29.17 -10.91 -5.80
CA PRO A 251 -27.98 -10.47 -6.54
C PRO A 251 -27.94 -8.97 -6.88
N ALA A 252 -29.06 -8.34 -7.24
CA ALA A 252 -29.07 -6.93 -7.59
C ALA A 252 -28.80 -6.06 -6.34
N ALA A 253 -29.41 -6.42 -5.22
CA ALA A 253 -29.14 -5.82 -3.92
C ALA A 253 -27.65 -5.88 -3.52
N ARG A 254 -27.03 -7.06 -3.62
CA ARG A 254 -25.61 -7.26 -3.30
C ARG A 254 -24.69 -6.41 -4.18
N ARG A 255 -24.98 -6.33 -5.48
CA ARG A 255 -24.21 -5.51 -6.42
C ARG A 255 -24.32 -4.03 -6.11
N LYS A 256 -25.54 -3.56 -5.80
CA LYS A 256 -25.74 -2.15 -5.41
C LYS A 256 -25.08 -1.83 -4.08
N TYR A 257 -25.13 -2.75 -3.12
CA TYR A 257 -24.40 -2.63 -1.87
C TYR A 257 -22.89 -2.50 -2.09
N MET A 258 -22.30 -3.42 -2.86
CA MET A 258 -20.88 -3.41 -3.20
C MET A 258 -20.47 -2.09 -3.86
N ASP A 259 -21.25 -1.64 -4.84
CA ASP A 259 -21.06 -0.36 -5.54
C ASP A 259 -21.03 0.82 -4.57
N VAL A 260 -22.07 0.98 -3.75
CA VAL A 260 -22.20 2.15 -2.86
C VAL A 260 -21.15 2.15 -1.76
N VAL A 261 -20.89 1.01 -1.12
CA VAL A 261 -19.88 0.93 -0.05
C VAL A 261 -18.51 1.28 -0.59
N VAL A 262 -18.11 0.72 -1.73
CA VAL A 262 -16.78 0.95 -2.29
C VAL A 262 -16.66 2.37 -2.82
N GLN A 263 -17.68 2.91 -3.51
CA GLN A 263 -17.67 4.30 -3.96
C GLN A 263 -17.56 5.28 -2.78
N LYS A 264 -18.37 5.09 -1.73
CA LYS A 264 -18.34 5.97 -0.56
C LYS A 264 -17.04 5.85 0.22
N ALA A 265 -16.50 4.63 0.37
CA ALA A 265 -15.19 4.43 0.97
C ALA A 265 -14.08 5.13 0.16
N THR A 266 -14.12 5.04 -1.17
CA THR A 266 -13.20 5.76 -2.06
C THR A 266 -13.34 7.27 -1.93
N GLU A 267 -14.57 7.81 -1.88
CA GLU A 267 -14.85 9.24 -1.64
C GLU A 267 -14.25 9.73 -0.31
N LEU A 268 -14.30 8.89 0.72
CA LEU A 268 -13.83 9.19 2.07
C LEU A 268 -12.40 8.73 2.35
N ASP A 269 -11.56 8.51 1.33
CA ASP A 269 -10.16 8.08 1.49
C ASP A 269 -9.97 6.88 2.44
N THR A 270 -10.83 5.88 2.24
CA THR A 270 -10.89 4.67 3.05
C THR A 270 -10.67 3.46 2.15
N ALA A 271 -9.59 2.71 2.40
CA ALA A 271 -9.33 1.48 1.68
C ALA A 271 -10.37 0.40 2.03
N VAL A 272 -10.53 -0.59 1.16
CA VAL A 272 -11.49 -1.67 1.35
C VAL A 272 -10.83 -3.03 1.18
N SER A 273 -11.27 -4.02 1.97
CA SER A 273 -10.86 -5.40 1.83
C SER A 273 -12.08 -6.33 1.92
N ALA A 274 -12.39 -6.98 0.79
CA ALA A 274 -13.58 -7.82 0.70
C ALA A 274 -13.41 -9.10 1.52
N TRP A 275 -14.47 -9.52 2.22
CA TRP A 275 -14.49 -10.80 2.90
C TRP A 275 -14.79 -11.92 1.90
N ASP A 276 -13.94 -12.95 1.87
CA ASP A 276 -14.17 -14.16 1.09
C ASP A 276 -13.84 -15.38 1.94
N ASN A 277 -14.83 -16.23 2.14
CA ASN A 277 -14.68 -17.47 2.89
C ASN A 277 -14.46 -18.69 1.98
N GLY A 278 -14.10 -18.48 0.71
CA GLY A 278 -13.92 -19.52 -0.31
C GLY A 278 -15.22 -19.98 -0.97
N GLN A 279 -16.28 -19.19 -0.83
CA GLN A 279 -17.59 -19.42 -1.46
C GLN A 279 -18.01 -18.23 -2.31
N TRP A 280 -17.10 -17.51 -2.96
CA TRP A 280 -17.45 -16.39 -3.83
C TRP A 280 -18.45 -16.81 -4.93
N LYS A 281 -19.66 -16.22 -4.95
CA LYS A 281 -20.76 -16.63 -5.86
C LYS A 281 -21.21 -15.58 -6.86
N ASP A 282 -20.58 -14.40 -6.91
CA ASP A 282 -21.00 -13.31 -7.81
C ASP A 282 -19.82 -12.60 -8.48
N PRO A 283 -19.36 -13.10 -9.65
CA PRO A 283 -18.32 -12.44 -10.43
C PRO A 283 -18.65 -10.98 -10.81
N GLN A 284 -19.93 -10.61 -10.89
CA GLN A 284 -20.29 -9.21 -11.19
C GLN A 284 -20.04 -8.28 -10.00
N SER A 285 -20.18 -8.76 -8.77
CA SER A 285 -19.81 -7.99 -7.57
C SER A 285 -18.31 -7.73 -7.52
N LEU A 286 -17.49 -8.69 -7.99
CA LEU A 286 -16.03 -8.49 -8.10
C LEU A 286 -15.70 -7.37 -9.10
N GLY A 287 -16.26 -7.43 -10.31
CA GLY A 287 -16.04 -6.39 -11.32
C GLY A 287 -16.48 -4.99 -10.84
N ILE A 288 -17.58 -4.90 -10.09
CA ILE A 288 -18.06 -3.65 -9.47
C ILE A 288 -17.06 -3.14 -8.42
N LEU A 289 -16.62 -4.01 -7.50
CA LEU A 289 -15.64 -3.65 -6.47
C LEU A 289 -14.37 -3.10 -7.10
N LEU A 290 -13.79 -3.83 -8.05
CA LEU A 290 -12.54 -3.46 -8.69
C LEU A 290 -12.69 -2.14 -9.46
N SER A 291 -13.80 -1.97 -10.19
CA SER A 291 -14.07 -0.73 -10.94
C SER A 291 -14.25 0.47 -10.01
N ALA A 292 -15.02 0.32 -8.93
CA ALA A 292 -15.27 1.40 -7.97
C ALA A 292 -14.03 1.75 -7.13
N ALA A 293 -13.17 0.77 -6.85
CA ALA A 293 -11.89 0.98 -6.16
C ALA A 293 -10.78 1.50 -7.09
N ALA A 294 -10.92 1.32 -8.41
CA ALA A 294 -9.97 1.79 -9.42
C ALA A 294 -10.14 3.27 -9.79
N VAL A 295 -11.17 3.96 -9.29
CA VAL A 295 -11.31 5.40 -9.50
C VAL A 295 -10.10 6.10 -8.88
N THR A 296 -9.22 6.62 -9.75
CA THR A 296 -7.98 7.25 -9.35
C THR A 296 -8.26 8.50 -8.50
N ARG A 297 -7.85 8.44 -7.25
CA ARG A 297 -7.88 9.53 -6.25
C ARG A 297 -7.34 10.84 -6.83
N LEU A 298 -8.11 11.93 -6.68
CA LEU A 298 -7.57 13.28 -6.72
C LEU A 298 -7.15 13.62 -5.29
N LEU A 299 -5.84 13.56 -5.06
CA LEU A 299 -5.22 13.96 -3.81
C LEU A 299 -4.99 15.47 -3.79
N ASP A 300 -5.07 16.09 -2.60
CA ASP A 300 -4.47 17.40 -2.37
C ASP A 300 -3.02 17.38 -2.85
N GLN A 301 -2.68 18.29 -3.75
CA GLN A 301 -1.34 18.45 -4.28
C GLN A 301 -0.67 19.64 -3.62
N THR A 302 0.54 19.45 -3.10
CA THR A 302 1.35 20.56 -2.61
C THR A 302 2.22 21.10 -3.75
N ILE A 303 2.06 22.37 -4.07
CA ILE A 303 2.93 23.08 -5.01
C ILE A 303 3.88 23.95 -4.21
N TYR A 304 5.17 23.75 -4.40
CA TYR A 304 6.20 24.60 -3.80
C TYR A 304 6.50 25.77 -4.75
N MET A 305 6.24 26.99 -4.28
CA MET A 305 6.52 28.21 -5.04
C MET A 305 7.63 29.00 -4.35
N ALA A 306 8.68 29.35 -5.10
CA ALA A 306 9.68 30.30 -4.66
C ALA A 306 9.14 31.72 -4.90
N LEU A 307 8.66 32.37 -3.84
CA LEU A 307 8.03 33.68 -3.95
C LEU A 307 9.03 34.83 -4.14
N ASN A 308 10.32 34.62 -3.82
CA ASN A 308 11.40 35.60 -4.04
C ASN A 308 11.14 37.02 -3.50
N GLY A 309 10.28 37.17 -2.49
CA GLY A 309 9.88 38.44 -1.89
C GLY A 309 8.45 38.86 -2.22
N ASP A 310 7.79 38.19 -3.17
CA ASP A 310 6.39 38.45 -3.52
C ASP A 310 5.42 37.60 -2.67
N THR A 311 4.10 37.80 -2.82
CA THR A 311 3.05 37.19 -1.99
C THR A 311 1.86 36.70 -2.82
N LEU A 312 1.40 35.46 -2.62
CA LEU A 312 0.27 34.89 -3.38
C LEU A 312 -1.04 35.70 -3.22
N GLU A 313 -1.61 36.14 -4.34
CA GLU A 313 -2.88 36.89 -4.42
C GLU A 313 -4.10 36.00 -4.53
N SER A 314 -4.14 35.28 -5.65
CA SER A 314 -5.29 34.59 -6.17
C SER A 314 -4.78 33.45 -7.03
N VAL A 315 -5.62 32.43 -7.17
CA VAL A 315 -5.37 31.31 -8.07
C VAL A 315 -6.53 31.31 -9.04
N THR A 316 -6.24 31.43 -10.32
CA THR A 316 -7.25 31.40 -11.38
C THR A 316 -7.05 30.19 -12.28
N ILE A 317 -8.13 29.69 -12.87
CA ILE A 317 -8.07 28.66 -13.91
C ILE A 317 -8.14 29.31 -15.30
N GLU A 318 -7.99 28.50 -16.36
CA GLU A 318 -7.79 28.97 -17.73
C GLU A 318 -8.95 29.83 -18.28
N ASP A 319 -10.17 29.65 -17.75
CA ASP A 319 -11.34 30.46 -18.10
C ASP A 319 -11.42 31.82 -17.38
N GLY A 320 -10.46 32.10 -16.49
CA GLY A 320 -10.37 33.32 -15.69
C GLY A 320 -11.16 33.29 -14.38
N SER A 321 -11.83 32.20 -14.03
CA SER A 321 -12.48 32.06 -12.72
C SER A 321 -11.47 31.86 -11.59
N GLU A 322 -11.77 32.44 -10.43
CA GLU A 322 -10.92 32.44 -9.25
C GLU A 322 -11.30 31.28 -8.31
N LEU A 323 -10.29 30.55 -7.85
CA LEU A 323 -10.42 29.49 -6.86
C LEU A 323 -10.52 30.08 -5.46
N SER A 324 -11.31 29.44 -4.60
CA SER A 324 -11.56 29.89 -3.24
C SER A 324 -10.51 29.36 -2.27
N ALA A 325 -9.80 30.27 -1.58
CA ALA A 325 -8.90 29.89 -0.48
C ALA A 325 -9.70 29.16 0.63
N SER A 326 -9.08 28.17 1.27
CA SER A 326 -9.63 27.24 2.28
C SER A 326 -10.63 26.19 1.79
N THR A 327 -11.19 26.34 0.59
CA THR A 327 -12.05 25.34 -0.05
C THR A 327 -11.31 24.60 -1.17
N ASP A 328 -10.71 25.36 -2.10
CA ASP A 328 -10.05 24.80 -3.29
C ASP A 328 -8.52 24.70 -3.11
N TYR A 329 -7.94 25.53 -2.23
CA TYR A 329 -6.51 25.46 -1.88
C TYR A 329 -6.24 26.04 -0.49
N THR A 330 -5.12 25.64 0.12
CA THR A 330 -4.60 26.22 1.37
C THR A 330 -3.13 26.61 1.23
N ILE A 331 -2.67 27.59 2.01
CA ILE A 331 -1.28 28.08 2.01
C ILE A 331 -0.62 27.65 3.32
N ILE A 332 0.47 26.88 3.22
CA ILE A 332 1.21 26.38 4.38
C ILE A 332 2.57 27.08 4.48
N GLY A 333 2.70 28.00 5.44
CA GLY A 333 3.97 28.49 6.00
C GLY A 333 4.91 29.30 5.09
N VAL A 334 4.88 30.64 5.21
CA VAL A 334 5.94 31.53 4.72
C VAL A 334 7.09 31.49 5.74
N THR A 335 8.21 30.84 5.41
CA THR A 335 9.36 30.77 6.34
C THR A 335 10.30 31.96 6.07
N GLY A 336 10.04 33.11 6.69
CA GLY A 336 10.96 34.26 6.66
C GLY A 336 10.36 35.64 6.93
N GLN A 337 10.38 36.06 8.21
CA GLN A 337 10.27 37.43 8.78
C GLN A 337 9.02 38.35 8.59
N GLN A 338 8.63 38.85 9.78
CA GLN A 338 7.81 39.99 10.25
C GLN A 338 7.27 41.13 9.35
N SER A 339 6.07 41.55 9.80
CA SER A 339 5.45 42.89 9.93
C SER A 339 4.71 43.56 8.76
N GLU A 340 3.42 43.82 9.04
CA GLU A 340 2.49 44.86 8.58
C GLU A 340 2.08 44.95 7.08
N SER A 341 0.77 44.79 6.89
CA SER A 341 -0.14 45.24 5.82
C SER A 341 0.44 45.66 4.46
N ASN A 342 0.16 44.90 3.41
CA ASN A 342 -0.81 45.25 2.36
C ASN A 342 -0.86 44.13 1.31
N ASP A 343 -2.02 44.02 0.69
CA ASP A 343 -2.44 43.03 -0.29
C ASP A 343 -1.63 43.07 -1.62
N LEU A 344 -1.74 41.96 -2.37
CA LEU A 344 -1.28 41.72 -3.74
C LEU A 344 0.23 41.35 -3.92
N PHE A 345 0.57 40.33 -4.75
CA PHE A 345 1.91 39.99 -5.25
C PHE A 345 2.52 41.32 -5.71
N SER A 346 3.51 41.79 -4.97
CA SER A 346 3.94 43.19 -5.06
C SER A 346 4.53 43.60 -6.43
N ALA A 347 4.99 42.63 -7.24
CA ALA A 347 5.33 42.75 -8.66
C ALA A 347 5.61 41.35 -9.27
N GLY A 348 5.53 41.16 -10.60
CA GLY A 348 6.02 39.95 -11.28
C GLY A 348 5.13 39.39 -12.40
N ALA A 349 5.63 38.40 -13.15
CA ALA A 349 4.84 37.66 -14.15
C ALA A 349 4.07 36.50 -13.50
N THR A 350 2.85 36.23 -13.96
CA THR A 350 2.02 35.13 -13.48
C THR A 350 2.71 33.77 -13.68
N ALA A 351 2.80 32.97 -12.62
CA ALA A 351 3.27 31.58 -12.71
C ALA A 351 2.13 30.67 -13.18
N GLY A 352 2.30 30.03 -14.34
CA GLY A 352 1.33 29.06 -14.86
C GLY A 352 1.61 27.64 -14.35
N VAL A 353 0.59 26.96 -13.85
CA VAL A 353 0.63 25.54 -13.50
C VAL A 353 -0.23 24.77 -14.48
N LYS A 354 0.33 23.73 -15.11
CA LYS A 354 -0.44 22.81 -15.97
C LYS A 354 -0.77 21.54 -15.19
N ILE A 355 -2.05 21.30 -14.95
CA ILE A 355 -2.53 20.04 -14.40
C ILE A 355 -2.66 19.04 -15.55
N VAL A 356 -2.04 17.87 -15.41
CA VAL A 356 -2.07 16.83 -16.44
C VAL A 356 -2.46 15.50 -15.79
N GLN A 357 -3.55 14.91 -16.28
CA GLN A 357 -3.86 13.51 -16.00
C GLN A 357 -2.93 12.63 -16.85
N TRP A 358 -2.33 11.62 -16.22
CA TRP A 358 -1.35 10.75 -16.86
C TRP A 358 -1.46 9.30 -16.37
N ASP A 359 -0.87 8.38 -17.13
CA ASP A 359 -0.60 6.96 -16.79
C ASP A 359 0.74 6.55 -17.44
N VAL A 360 1.28 5.37 -17.14
CA VAL A 360 2.54 4.89 -17.74
C VAL A 360 2.34 4.71 -19.27
N PRO A 361 3.10 5.40 -20.13
CA PRO A 361 2.99 5.23 -21.58
C PRO A 361 3.26 3.79 -22.02
N VAL A 362 2.65 3.34 -23.12
CA VAL A 362 2.78 1.96 -23.61
C VAL A 362 3.61 1.93 -24.90
N LEU A 363 4.58 1.01 -24.98
CA LEU A 363 5.36 0.77 -26.18
C LEU A 363 4.53 0.03 -27.24
N GLY A 364 4.55 0.50 -28.48
CA GLY A 364 4.00 -0.24 -29.62
C GLY A 364 4.83 -1.49 -29.88
N SER A 365 4.18 -2.65 -29.95
CA SER A 365 4.79 -3.98 -30.00
C SER A 365 5.65 -4.21 -31.25
N THR A 366 6.90 -3.75 -31.22
CA THR A 366 7.93 -4.17 -32.17
C THR A 366 9.29 -4.23 -31.45
N PHE A 367 9.95 -5.39 -31.50
CA PHE A 367 11.37 -5.56 -31.17
C PHE A 367 12.16 -5.68 -32.48
N PRO A 368 12.32 -4.61 -33.27
CA PRO A 368 13.13 -4.67 -34.48
C PRO A 368 14.60 -4.96 -34.11
N THR A 369 15.25 -5.79 -34.93
CA THR A 369 16.71 -5.88 -34.97
C THR A 369 17.27 -4.52 -35.41
N ALA A 370 18.38 -4.10 -34.83
CA ALA A 370 19.05 -2.85 -35.19
C ALA A 370 19.39 -2.81 -36.69
N VAL A 371 19.00 -1.73 -37.37
CA VAL A 371 19.30 -1.51 -38.80
C VAL A 371 20.39 -0.45 -38.91
N PRO A 372 21.53 -0.74 -39.57
CA PRO A 372 22.61 0.22 -39.70
C PRO A 372 22.18 1.52 -40.38
N SER A 373 22.75 2.64 -39.94
CA SER A 373 22.64 3.96 -40.57
C SER A 373 21.21 4.48 -40.74
N ALA A 374 20.26 4.01 -39.93
CA ALA A 374 18.88 4.47 -39.92
C ALA A 374 18.45 4.84 -38.50
N ASP A 375 17.67 5.92 -38.37
CA ASP A 375 16.99 6.24 -37.12
C ASP A 375 16.00 5.13 -36.79
N LEU A 376 15.95 4.73 -35.53
CA LEU A 376 14.98 3.77 -35.03
C LEU A 376 13.82 4.52 -34.37
N HIS A 377 12.65 4.40 -34.98
CA HIS A 377 11.40 4.91 -34.41
C HIS A 377 10.73 3.85 -33.55
N ILE A 378 10.45 4.19 -32.30
CA ILE A 378 9.82 3.33 -31.29
C ILE A 378 8.44 3.92 -31.00
N PRO A 379 7.36 3.31 -31.54
CA PRO A 379 6.02 3.85 -31.34
C PRO A 379 5.63 3.86 -29.86
N ILE A 380 5.00 4.94 -29.43
CA ILE A 380 4.48 5.08 -28.05
C ILE A 380 3.01 5.49 -28.11
N THR A 381 2.18 4.76 -27.36
CA THR A 381 0.87 5.25 -26.94
C THR A 381 1.07 6.09 -25.70
N TRP A 382 1.06 7.42 -25.88
CA TRP A 382 1.23 8.37 -24.80
C TRP A 382 0.01 8.35 -23.86
N ALA A 383 0.27 8.49 -22.55
CA ALA A 383 -0.76 8.58 -21.53
C ALA A 383 -0.45 9.78 -20.61
N GLY A 384 -0.65 10.99 -21.11
CA GLY A 384 -0.32 12.23 -20.40
C GLY A 384 0.41 13.22 -21.29
N LEU A 385 1.56 13.73 -20.84
CA LEU A 385 2.40 14.60 -21.69
C LEU A 385 3.12 13.78 -22.76
N ASN A 386 3.08 14.27 -24.01
CA ASN A 386 3.86 13.71 -25.12
C ASN A 386 5.33 14.18 -25.03
N GLN A 387 5.96 13.90 -23.90
CA GLN A 387 7.29 14.38 -23.58
C GLN A 387 8.06 13.36 -22.74
N VAL A 388 9.27 13.05 -23.20
CA VAL A 388 10.23 12.21 -22.49
C VAL A 388 11.06 13.09 -21.56
N ALA A 389 11.22 12.66 -20.33
CA ALA A 389 12.02 13.36 -19.33
C ALA A 389 13.51 13.00 -19.45
N ALA A 390 13.84 11.72 -19.59
CA ALA A 390 15.20 11.24 -19.73
C ALA A 390 15.27 9.85 -20.39
N VAL A 391 16.43 9.51 -20.94
CA VAL A 391 16.69 8.17 -21.48
C VAL A 391 17.96 7.60 -20.88
N ARG A 392 17.84 6.48 -20.16
CA ARG A 392 18.97 5.69 -19.67
C ARG A 392 19.31 4.59 -20.66
N MET A 393 20.60 4.31 -20.82
CA MET A 393 21.18 3.42 -21.82
C MET A 393 22.17 2.48 -21.12
N PHE A 394 21.71 1.31 -20.70
CA PHE A 394 22.52 0.37 -19.95
C PHE A 394 23.18 -0.66 -20.86
N ARG A 395 24.50 -0.74 -20.75
CA ARG A 395 25.30 -1.93 -21.11
C ARG A 395 25.64 -2.65 -19.80
N ASN A 396 25.96 -3.94 -19.85
CA ASN A 396 26.35 -4.76 -18.68
C ASN A 396 27.67 -4.29 -17.96
N GLN A 397 28.03 -3.01 -18.01
CA GLN A 397 29.13 -2.41 -17.26
C GLN A 397 28.68 -1.16 -16.52
N HIS A 398 28.88 -1.17 -15.21
CA HIS A 398 28.58 -0.07 -14.31
C HIS A 398 29.65 1.03 -14.45
N LEU A 399 29.28 2.21 -14.95
CA LEU A 399 30.10 3.41 -14.88
C LEU A 399 29.63 4.27 -13.70
N GLY A 400 30.58 4.90 -13.01
CA GLY A 400 30.37 5.58 -11.72
C GLY A 400 29.31 6.70 -11.74
N PRO A 401 28.96 7.24 -10.56
CA PRO A 401 27.73 8.01 -10.32
C PRO A 401 27.57 9.32 -11.12
N LEU A 402 28.64 9.89 -11.70
CA LEU A 402 28.59 11.14 -12.49
C LEU A 402 28.47 10.91 -14.03
N GLN A 403 28.52 9.66 -14.49
CA GLN A 403 28.38 9.27 -15.91
C GLN A 403 27.24 8.26 -16.09
N ALA A 404 26.15 8.44 -15.35
CA ALA A 404 25.09 7.46 -15.16
C ALA A 404 24.28 7.15 -16.44
N SER A 405 24.87 6.60 -17.50
CA SER A 405 24.17 5.97 -18.63
C SER A 405 23.08 6.81 -19.34
N TYR A 406 22.96 8.12 -19.11
CA TYR A 406 21.92 8.94 -19.73
C TYR A 406 22.35 9.42 -21.11
N GLY A 407 21.46 9.25 -22.10
CA GLY A 407 21.65 9.81 -23.44
C GLY A 407 21.36 11.31 -23.47
N THR A 408 21.97 12.02 -24.42
CA THR A 408 21.72 13.45 -24.67
C THR A 408 20.60 13.61 -25.70
N TRP A 409 19.64 14.48 -25.38
CA TRP A 409 18.57 14.85 -26.30
C TRP A 409 19.12 15.53 -27.56
N SER A 410 18.53 15.23 -28.72
CA SER A 410 18.98 15.66 -30.06
C SER A 410 20.37 15.14 -30.47
N GLY A 411 21.05 14.38 -29.61
CA GLY A 411 22.29 13.66 -29.90
C GLY A 411 22.03 12.17 -30.09
N GLN A 412 21.74 11.46 -28.99
CA GLN A 412 21.53 10.01 -29.01
C GLN A 412 20.05 9.62 -29.15
N TRP A 413 19.14 10.50 -28.76
CA TRP A 413 17.71 10.23 -28.79
C TRP A 413 16.89 11.51 -29.01
N ASN A 414 15.66 11.33 -29.50
CA ASN A 414 14.68 12.38 -29.72
C ASN A 414 13.25 11.81 -29.50
N TRP A 415 12.21 12.64 -29.65
CA TRP A 415 10.81 12.18 -29.65
C TRP A 415 9.94 13.06 -30.55
N ASP A 416 8.82 12.52 -30.99
CA ASP A 416 7.76 13.23 -31.71
C ASP A 416 6.38 12.76 -31.22
N ALA A 417 5.31 13.22 -31.89
CA ALA A 417 3.94 12.86 -31.51
C ALA A 417 3.65 11.35 -31.63
N SER A 418 4.44 10.61 -32.40
CA SER A 418 4.26 9.18 -32.67
C SER A 418 5.16 8.26 -31.83
N GLY A 419 6.24 8.77 -31.22
CA GLY A 419 7.08 7.94 -30.37
C GLY A 419 8.45 8.51 -30.02
N VAL A 420 9.32 7.63 -29.52
CA VAL A 420 10.73 7.91 -29.23
C VAL A 420 11.59 7.53 -30.44
N ILE A 421 12.62 8.31 -30.70
CA ILE A 421 13.57 8.11 -31.78
C ILE A 421 14.94 7.84 -31.18
N LEU A 422 15.57 6.73 -31.51
CA LEU A 422 17.02 6.55 -31.33
C LEU A 422 17.70 6.94 -32.63
N THR A 423 18.71 7.81 -32.56
CA THR A 423 19.39 8.29 -33.78
C THR A 423 20.20 7.18 -34.44
N ALA A 424 20.43 7.28 -35.75
CA ALA A 424 21.23 6.34 -36.52
C ALA A 424 22.60 6.08 -35.88
N ALA A 425 23.25 7.13 -35.34
CA ALA A 425 24.51 7.01 -34.64
C ALA A 425 24.41 6.15 -33.36
N THR A 426 23.29 6.24 -32.63
CA THR A 426 23.03 5.40 -31.46
C THR A 426 22.78 3.95 -31.87
N VAL A 427 22.01 3.72 -32.93
CA VAL A 427 21.75 2.38 -33.48
C VAL A 427 23.06 1.73 -33.95
N ASP A 428 23.89 2.45 -34.69
CA ASP A 428 25.21 2.00 -35.15
C ASP A 428 26.15 1.70 -33.96
N ALA A 429 26.08 2.49 -32.88
CA ALA A 429 26.85 2.23 -31.67
C ALA A 429 26.40 0.95 -30.94
N VAL A 430 25.10 0.63 -30.97
CA VAL A 430 24.57 -0.64 -30.44
C VAL A 430 25.07 -1.81 -31.31
N ILE A 431 24.95 -1.72 -32.62
CA ILE A 431 25.46 -2.72 -33.58
C ILE A 431 26.96 -2.97 -33.38
N ALA A 432 27.77 -1.90 -33.32
CA ALA A 432 29.21 -1.99 -33.11
C ALA A 432 29.58 -2.61 -31.76
N ALA A 433 28.74 -2.47 -30.74
CA ALA A 433 28.95 -3.08 -29.43
C ALA A 433 28.70 -4.59 -29.43
N GLY A 434 27.92 -5.12 -30.38
CA GLY A 434 27.67 -6.56 -30.53
C GLY A 434 26.92 -7.21 -29.35
N ILE A 435 26.29 -6.40 -28.49
CA ILE A 435 25.52 -6.86 -27.33
C ILE A 435 24.15 -6.16 -27.28
N PRO A 436 23.07 -6.87 -26.87
CA PRO A 436 21.79 -6.23 -26.63
C PRO A 436 21.92 -5.09 -25.62
N THR A 437 21.29 -3.96 -25.93
CA THR A 437 21.36 -2.74 -25.10
C THR A 437 19.97 -2.38 -24.61
N ALA A 438 19.85 -2.16 -23.30
CA ALA A 438 18.60 -1.76 -22.67
C ALA A 438 18.50 -0.24 -22.57
N PHE A 439 17.37 0.29 -23.00
CA PHE A 439 16.98 1.69 -22.91
C PHE A 439 15.82 1.80 -21.92
N THR A 440 15.92 2.71 -20.95
CA THR A 440 14.80 3.07 -20.08
C THR A 440 14.38 4.49 -20.44
N PHE A 441 13.15 4.66 -20.91
CA PHE A 441 12.55 5.95 -21.21
C PHE A 441 11.76 6.40 -19.97
N ASP A 442 12.22 7.47 -19.32
CA ASP A 442 11.56 8.11 -18.20
C ASP A 442 10.65 9.24 -18.74
N PHE A 443 9.41 9.35 -18.27
CA PHE A 443 8.43 10.34 -18.76
C PHE A 443 8.07 11.39 -17.71
N PHE A 444 7.40 12.47 -18.13
CA PHE A 444 6.80 13.41 -17.19
C PHE A 444 5.38 12.97 -16.79
N PRO A 445 4.97 13.18 -15.52
CA PRO A 445 5.76 13.71 -14.41
C PRO A 445 6.85 12.72 -13.97
N GLY A 446 8.00 13.26 -13.52
CA GLY A 446 9.17 12.48 -13.14
C GLY A 446 9.00 11.78 -11.79
N VAL A 447 8.13 10.78 -11.73
CA VAL A 447 7.83 9.96 -10.55
C VAL A 447 8.34 8.54 -10.74
N LEU A 448 8.62 7.86 -9.63
CA LEU A 448 9.04 6.46 -9.65
C LEU A 448 7.95 5.59 -10.32
N GLY A 449 8.32 4.80 -11.32
CA GLY A 449 7.40 3.92 -12.05
C GLY A 449 6.85 4.50 -13.35
N ASN A 450 6.98 5.81 -13.60
CA ASN A 450 6.61 6.42 -14.89
C ASN A 450 7.72 6.25 -15.95
N SER A 451 8.03 5.01 -16.27
CA SER A 451 9.12 4.65 -17.18
C SER A 451 8.83 3.35 -17.91
N VAL A 452 9.30 3.24 -19.15
CA VAL A 452 9.26 1.97 -19.89
C VAL A 452 10.64 1.51 -20.33
N ASN A 453 10.83 0.20 -20.36
CA ASN A 453 12.07 -0.43 -20.78
C ASN A 453 11.94 -0.98 -22.20
N TYR A 454 12.93 -0.69 -23.03
CA TYR A 454 13.06 -1.15 -24.40
C TYR A 454 14.43 -1.79 -24.60
N THR A 455 14.49 -2.99 -25.18
CA THR A 455 15.78 -3.66 -25.47
C THR A 455 16.00 -3.72 -26.97
N LEU A 456 17.05 -3.06 -27.44
CA LEU A 456 17.49 -3.15 -28.84
C LEU A 456 18.44 -4.33 -28.99
N ARG A 457 18.12 -5.22 -29.93
CA ARG A 457 18.93 -6.40 -30.28
C ARG A 457 19.77 -6.11 -31.53
N VAL A 458 20.99 -6.67 -31.54
CA VAL A 458 21.93 -6.64 -32.66
C VAL A 458 21.89 -7.91 -33.47
#